data_AF-A0A2E7SRV7-F1
#
_entry.id   AF-A0A2E7SRV7-F1
#
_cell.length_a   1.000
_cell.length_b   1.000
_cell.length_c   1.000
_cell.angle_alpha   90.00
_cell.angle_beta   90.00
_cell.angle_gamma   90.00
#
_symmetry.space_group_name_H-M   'P 1'
#
loop_
_entity.id
_entity.type
_entity.pdbx_description
1 polymer ?
#
loop_
_entity_poly.entity_id
_entity_poly.type
_entity_poly.pdbx_seq_one_letter_code
_entity_poly.pdbx_strand_id
1 'polypeptide(L)'
;MFLAYWSFQKSCTIAEVELGYYCLSCKQSENITAYRENYPDNWKQYPGGGSDSVLFCIKCKKGRAHPVNKCETCNTVFILHLLPKYDESGAPSCPKCDKEYGQLAGSREIDLMPKVLNP
;
A
#
# COMPACT_ATOMS: atom_id res chain seq x y z
N MET A 1 -37.47 -13.10 -38.11
CA MET A 1 -36.98 -13.64 -36.84
C MET A 1 -35.46 -13.54 -36.85
N PHE A 2 -34.90 -12.45 -36.35
CA PHE A 2 -33.45 -12.31 -36.17
C PHE A 2 -33.22 -11.83 -34.73
N LEU A 3 -32.47 -12.66 -34.01
CA LEU A 3 -32.26 -12.63 -32.58
C LEU A 3 -31.53 -11.35 -32.17
N ALA A 4 -32.07 -10.68 -31.15
CA ALA A 4 -31.45 -9.55 -30.49
C ALA A 4 -30.06 -9.96 -29.96
N TYR A 5 -29.02 -9.38 -30.55
CA TYR A 5 -27.64 -9.52 -30.10
C TYR A 5 -27.47 -8.73 -28.80
N TRP A 6 -27.59 -9.44 -27.68
CA TRP A 6 -27.31 -8.92 -26.34
C TRP A 6 -25.80 -8.65 -26.22
N SER A 7 -25.38 -7.41 -26.46
CA SER A 7 -24.04 -6.94 -26.12
C SER A 7 -23.94 -6.71 -24.62
N PHE A 8 -23.54 -7.73 -23.87
CA PHE A 8 -23.17 -7.57 -22.46
C PHE A 8 -21.79 -6.90 -22.39
N GLN A 9 -21.73 -5.57 -22.55
CA GLN A 9 -20.55 -4.80 -22.14
C GLN A 9 -20.53 -4.77 -20.61
N LYS A 10 -19.98 -5.81 -19.99
CA LYS A 10 -19.51 -5.66 -18.61
C LYS A 10 -18.36 -4.66 -18.66
N SER A 11 -18.63 -3.44 -18.23
CA SER A 11 -17.57 -2.52 -17.82
C SER A 11 -16.74 -3.25 -16.76
N CYS A 12 -15.58 -3.78 -17.15
CA CYS A 12 -14.51 -4.06 -16.21
C CYS A 12 -14.00 -2.69 -15.75
N THR A 13 -14.67 -2.10 -14.77
CA THR A 13 -13.99 -1.12 -13.92
C THR A 13 -12.90 -1.90 -13.23
N ILE A 14 -11.67 -1.79 -13.74
CA ILE A 14 -10.48 -2.12 -12.97
C ILE A 14 -10.63 -1.27 -11.71
N ALA A 15 -10.86 -1.90 -10.57
CA ALA A 15 -10.85 -1.18 -9.30
C ALA A 15 -9.50 -0.46 -9.26
N GLU A 16 -9.49 0.86 -9.33
CA GLU A 16 -8.30 1.64 -9.05
C GLU A 16 -7.94 1.32 -7.62
N VAL A 17 -7.04 0.37 -7.45
CA VAL A 17 -6.38 0.09 -6.19
C VAL A 17 -5.48 1.31 -5.96
N GLU A 18 -6.06 2.38 -5.41
CA GLU A 18 -5.35 3.58 -4.95
C GLU A 18 -4.55 3.26 -3.68
N LEU A 19 -3.79 2.17 -3.69
CA LEU A 19 -2.84 1.90 -2.63
C LEU A 19 -1.65 2.82 -2.84
N GLY A 20 -1.56 3.80 -1.96
CA GLY A 20 -0.52 4.82 -1.98
C GLY A 20 0.81 4.37 -1.42
N TYR A 21 1.65 5.35 -1.17
CA TYR A 21 2.94 5.22 -0.52
C TYR A 21 3.01 6.11 0.71
N TYR A 22 3.61 5.64 1.80
CA TYR A 22 3.89 6.41 2.99
C TYR A 22 5.39 6.58 3.20
N CYS A 23 5.83 7.81 3.41
CA CYS A 23 7.23 8.11 3.68
C CYS A 23 7.52 8.19 5.18
N LEU A 24 8.43 7.36 5.68
CA LEU A 24 8.82 7.40 7.10
C LEU A 24 9.57 8.68 7.50
N SER A 25 10.26 9.31 6.57
CA SER A 25 11.08 10.50 6.85
C SER A 25 10.25 11.78 6.94
N CYS A 26 9.39 12.05 5.95
CA CYS A 26 8.55 13.25 5.95
C CYS A 26 7.13 13.01 6.49
N LYS A 27 6.78 11.76 6.81
CA LYS A 27 5.49 11.36 7.37
C LYS A 27 4.28 11.73 6.51
N GLN A 28 4.47 11.80 5.19
CA GLN A 28 3.44 12.11 4.21
C GLN A 28 3.07 10.87 3.39
N SER A 29 1.81 10.82 2.95
CA SER A 29 1.28 9.81 2.05
C SER A 29 1.04 10.36 0.65
N GLU A 30 1.27 9.54 -0.37
CA GLU A 30 1.09 9.85 -1.78
C GLU A 30 0.25 8.79 -2.47
N ASN A 31 -0.56 9.17 -3.46
CA ASN A 31 -1.22 8.21 -4.34
C ASN A 31 -0.18 7.59 -5.31
N ILE A 32 -0.33 6.31 -5.65
CA ILE A 32 0.51 5.63 -6.64
C ILE A 32 0.53 6.34 -8.00
N THR A 33 -0.56 7.04 -8.37
CA THR A 33 -0.64 7.83 -9.61
C THR A 33 0.48 8.86 -9.70
N ALA A 34 0.86 9.50 -8.59
CA ALA A 34 1.96 10.48 -8.57
C ALA A 34 3.34 9.86 -8.89
N TYR A 35 3.49 8.54 -8.69
CA TYR A 35 4.68 7.79 -9.13
C TYR A 35 4.60 7.41 -10.62
N ARG A 36 3.39 7.12 -11.12
CA ARG A 36 3.15 6.72 -12.52
C ARG A 36 3.24 7.88 -13.49
N GLU A 37 2.72 9.06 -13.12
CA GLU A 37 2.65 10.25 -13.98
C GLU A 37 4.02 10.69 -14.51
N ASN A 38 5.09 10.44 -13.75
CA ASN A 38 6.45 10.80 -14.14
C ASN A 38 7.37 9.58 -14.12
N TYR A 39 6.90 8.47 -14.70
CA TYR A 39 7.70 7.27 -14.89
C TYR A 39 8.76 7.48 -16.00
N PRO A 40 10.02 7.01 -15.82
CA PRO A 40 10.55 6.27 -14.67
C PRO A 40 11.12 7.16 -13.55
N ASP A 41 11.08 8.48 -13.70
CA ASP A 41 11.80 9.39 -12.83
C ASP A 41 11.35 9.41 -11.37
N ASN A 42 10.05 9.26 -11.13
CA ASN A 42 9.49 9.10 -9.79
C ASN A 42 9.49 7.62 -9.34
N TRP A 43 9.57 6.66 -10.26
CA TRP A 43 9.62 5.23 -9.97
C TRP A 43 11.08 4.77 -9.76
N LYS A 44 11.72 5.33 -8.73
CA LYS A 44 13.10 5.00 -8.37
C LYS A 44 13.12 4.20 -7.09
N GLN A 45 13.60 2.96 -7.17
CA GLN A 45 13.78 2.09 -6.00
C GLN A 45 14.73 2.74 -5.01
N TYR A 46 14.40 2.60 -3.72
CA TYR A 46 15.28 3.06 -2.66
C TYR A 46 16.36 2.01 -2.38
N PRO A 47 17.66 2.34 -2.49
CA PRO A 47 18.73 1.39 -2.19
C PRO A 47 18.65 0.88 -0.75
N GLY A 48 18.65 -0.45 -0.58
CA GLY A 48 18.49 -1.07 0.74
C GLY A 48 17.08 -0.96 1.33
N GLY A 49 16.05 -0.70 0.50
CA GLY A 49 14.65 -0.59 0.92
C GLY A 49 14.01 -1.90 1.40
N GLY A 50 14.71 -3.04 1.32
CA GLY A 50 14.21 -4.36 1.74
C GLY A 50 13.15 -4.97 0.81
N SER A 51 12.66 -4.21 -0.17
CA SER A 51 11.76 -4.65 -1.24
C SER A 51 11.95 -3.76 -2.46
N ASP A 52 11.77 -4.32 -3.65
CA ASP A 52 11.78 -3.63 -4.94
C ASP A 52 10.60 -2.63 -5.09
N SER A 53 9.62 -2.76 -4.19
CA SER A 53 8.44 -1.91 -4.09
C SER A 53 8.65 -0.73 -3.14
N VAL A 54 9.81 -0.60 -2.50
CA VAL A 54 10.15 0.58 -1.68
C VAL A 54 10.88 1.61 -2.55
N LEU A 55 10.30 2.81 -2.67
CA LEU A 55 10.74 3.84 -3.60
C LEU A 55 11.33 5.06 -2.87
N PHE A 56 12.00 5.93 -3.61
CA PHE A 56 12.27 7.29 -3.14
C PHE A 56 10.97 8.07 -3.00
N CYS A 57 10.76 8.69 -1.84
CA CYS A 57 9.62 9.55 -1.63
C CYS A 57 9.64 10.74 -2.59
N ILE A 58 8.59 10.89 -3.38
CA ILE A 58 8.48 11.97 -4.37
C ILE A 58 8.34 13.37 -3.76
N LYS A 59 7.89 13.49 -2.50
CA LYS A 59 7.77 14.79 -1.81
C LYS A 59 9.10 15.28 -1.25
N CYS A 60 9.75 14.47 -0.43
CA CYS A 60 11.01 14.87 0.21
C CYS A 60 12.27 14.49 -0.57
N LYS A 61 12.15 13.68 -1.64
CA LYS A 61 13.22 13.20 -2.53
C LYS A 61 14.38 12.47 -1.84
N LYS A 62 14.28 12.20 -0.54
CA LYS A 62 15.35 11.62 0.30
C LYS A 62 14.92 10.41 1.12
N GLY A 63 13.65 10.36 1.53
CA GLY A 63 13.11 9.33 2.40
C GLY A 63 12.65 8.08 1.67
N ARG A 64 12.54 6.99 2.43
CA ARG A 64 11.94 5.72 1.99
C ARG A 64 10.42 5.84 1.97
N ALA A 65 9.84 5.68 0.80
CA ALA A 65 8.41 5.57 0.60
C ALA A 65 8.02 4.09 0.53
N HIS A 66 7.22 3.65 1.47
CA HIS A 66 6.73 2.27 1.57
C HIS A 66 5.31 2.19 1.03
N PRO A 67 4.97 1.18 0.22
CA PRO A 67 3.60 0.99 -0.24
C PRO A 67 2.72 0.65 0.97
N VAL A 68 1.51 1.20 0.97
CA VAL A 68 0.50 0.93 2.01
C VAL A 68 -0.48 -0.14 1.53
N ASN A 69 -1.08 -0.85 2.47
CA ASN A 69 -2.05 -1.90 2.24
C ASN A 69 -3.33 -1.54 2.97
N LYS A 70 -4.49 -1.80 2.38
CA LYS A 70 -5.79 -1.59 3.03
C LYS A 70 -6.36 -2.95 3.43
N CYS A 71 -6.67 -3.12 4.70
CA CYS A 71 -7.36 -4.31 5.18
C CYS A 71 -8.82 -4.29 4.73
N GLU A 72 -9.26 -5.31 4.00
CA GLU A 72 -10.64 -5.42 3.53
C GLU A 72 -11.64 -5.66 4.67
N THR A 73 -11.21 -6.28 5.78
CA THR A 73 -12.07 -6.59 6.92
C THR A 73 -12.35 -5.38 7.81
N CYS A 74 -11.33 -4.58 8.12
CA CYS A 74 -11.46 -3.47 9.09
C CYS A 74 -11.12 -2.09 8.52
N ASN A 75 -10.89 -2.00 7.21
CA ASN A 75 -10.54 -0.78 6.46
C ASN A 75 -9.26 -0.06 6.91
N THR A 76 -8.49 -0.65 7.84
CA THR A 76 -7.26 -0.05 8.34
C THR A 76 -6.17 -0.11 7.29
N VAL A 77 -5.48 1.02 7.11
CA VAL A 77 -4.34 1.16 6.22
C VAL A 77 -3.05 0.92 6.98
N PHE A 78 -2.19 0.05 6.47
CA PHE A 78 -0.97 -0.39 7.16
C PHE A 78 0.21 -0.60 6.21
N ILE A 79 1.42 -0.66 6.78
CA ILE A 79 2.67 -0.77 6.01
C ILE A 79 3.30 -2.15 6.22
N LEU A 80 3.14 -3.05 5.26
CA LEU A 80 3.61 -4.44 5.34
C LEU A 80 5.14 -4.56 5.44
N HIS A 81 5.89 -3.77 4.67
CA HIS A 81 7.33 -3.97 4.48
C HIS A 81 8.19 -3.62 5.71
N LEU A 82 7.63 -2.99 6.75
CA LEU A 82 8.38 -2.71 7.98
C LEU A 82 8.47 -3.93 8.89
N LEU A 83 7.48 -4.80 8.85
CA LEU A 83 7.45 -6.04 9.60
C LEU A 83 6.57 -7.08 8.86
N PRO A 84 7.08 -7.74 7.81
CA PRO A 84 6.25 -8.61 6.98
C PRO A 84 5.60 -9.74 7.77
N LYS A 85 4.27 -9.88 7.63
CA LYS A 85 3.48 -11.02 8.11
C LYS A 85 2.36 -11.30 7.11
N TYR A 86 2.17 -12.58 6.81
CA TYR A 86 1.14 -13.06 5.91
C TYR A 86 0.30 -14.11 6.62
N ASP A 87 -0.99 -14.20 6.29
CA ASP A 87 -1.87 -15.24 6.80
C ASP A 87 -1.69 -16.58 6.05
N GLU A 88 -2.46 -17.59 6.44
CA GLU A 88 -2.39 -18.94 5.85
C GLU A 88 -2.70 -18.96 4.34
N SER A 89 -3.43 -17.97 3.83
CA SER A 89 -3.73 -17.81 2.40
C SER A 89 -2.62 -17.07 1.63
N GLY A 90 -1.61 -16.55 2.34
CA GLY A 90 -0.56 -15.71 1.78
C GLY A 90 -0.95 -14.24 1.65
N ALA A 91 -2.10 -13.81 2.19
CA ALA A 91 -2.50 -12.41 2.17
C ALA A 91 -1.81 -11.60 3.28
N PRO A 92 -1.50 -10.31 3.07
CA PRO A 92 -0.90 -9.46 4.10
C PRO A 92 -1.74 -9.42 5.39
N SER A 93 -1.15 -9.83 6.51
CA SER A 93 -1.84 -9.79 7.80
C SER A 93 -2.06 -8.35 8.27
N CYS A 94 -3.28 -8.01 8.66
CA CYS A 94 -3.57 -6.68 9.21
C CYS A 94 -3.19 -6.60 10.70
N PRO A 95 -2.35 -5.63 11.12
CA PRO A 95 -1.93 -5.48 12.51
C PRO A 95 -3.06 -5.06 13.47
N LYS A 96 -4.21 -4.64 12.96
CA LYS A 96 -5.41 -4.38 13.78
C LYS A 96 -6.27 -5.61 13.98
N CYS A 97 -6.40 -6.46 12.95
CA CYS A 97 -7.14 -7.72 13.04
C CYS A 97 -6.37 -8.78 13.82
N ASP A 98 -5.06 -8.83 13.64
CA ASP A 98 -4.15 -9.70 14.38
C ASP A 98 -3.48 -8.93 15.52
N LYS A 99 -4.03 -9.09 16.73
CA LYS A 99 -3.58 -8.35 17.93
C LYS A 99 -2.16 -8.71 18.33
N GLU A 100 -1.77 -9.98 18.22
CA GLU A 100 -0.42 -10.42 18.60
C GLU A 100 0.62 -9.80 17.67
N TYR A 101 0.33 -9.76 16.37
CA TYR A 101 1.17 -9.07 15.41
C TYR A 101 1.26 -7.56 15.66
N GLY A 102 0.13 -6.90 15.92
CA GLY A 102 0.11 -5.47 16.26
C GLY A 102 0.89 -5.17 17.54
N GLN A 103 0.77 -6.01 18.57
CA GLN A 103 1.53 -5.89 19.83
C GLN A 103 3.03 -6.11 19.61
N LEU A 104 3.41 -7.11 18.80
CA LEU A 104 4.81 -7.36 18.44
C LEU A 104 5.42 -6.13 17.74
N ALA A 105 4.70 -5.54 16.78
CA ALA A 105 5.15 -4.33 16.10
C ALA A 105 5.38 -3.18 17.08
N GLY A 106 4.42 -2.95 17.98
CA GLY A 106 4.54 -1.96 19.05
C GLY A 106 5.73 -2.20 19.98
N SER A 107 5.97 -3.46 20.37
CA SER A 107 7.12 -3.84 21.22
C SER A 107 8.49 -3.60 20.57
N ARG A 108 8.53 -3.51 19.24
CA ARG A 108 9.71 -3.20 18.44
C ARG A 108 9.78 -1.74 18.02
N GLU A 109 8.87 -0.90 18.54
CA GLU A 109 8.75 0.52 18.18
C GLU A 109 8.50 0.76 16.68
N ILE A 110 7.85 -0.20 16.00
CA ILE A 110 7.49 -0.12 14.59
C ILE A 110 6.03 0.34 14.45
N ASP A 111 5.84 1.55 13.94
CA ASP A 111 4.49 2.05 13.61
C ASP A 111 4.02 1.53 12.24
N LEU A 112 3.26 0.44 12.27
CA LEU A 112 2.66 -0.15 11.07
C LEU A 112 1.36 0.53 10.64
N MET A 113 0.74 1.34 11.50
CA MET A 113 -0.55 1.99 11.24
C MET A 113 -0.49 3.49 11.59
N PRO A 114 0.36 4.29 10.91
CA PRO A 114 0.44 5.72 11.18
C PRO A 114 -0.93 6.40 11.17
N LYS A 115 -1.17 7.27 12.16
CA LYS A 115 -2.46 7.99 12.31
C LYS A 115 -2.86 8.77 11.06
N VAL A 116 -1.90 9.33 10.33
CA VAL A 116 -2.16 10.08 9.09
C VAL A 116 -2.76 9.20 7.97
N LEU A 117 -2.55 7.89 8.02
CA LEU A 117 -3.17 6.93 7.10
C LEU A 117 -4.55 6.46 7.59
N ASN A 118 -4.90 6.73 8.85
CA ASN A 118 -6.11 6.26 9.52
C ASN A 118 -6.71 7.39 10.38
N PRO A 119 -7.25 8.46 9.77
CA PRO A 119 -7.82 9.60 10.47
C PRO A 119 -9.11 9.29 11.24
#